data_AF-A0A9X5LZZ9-F1
#
_entry.id   AF-A0A9X5LZZ9-F1
#
_cell.length_a   1.000
_cell.length_b   1.000
_cell.length_c   1.000
_cell.angle_alpha   90.00
_cell.angle_beta   90.00
_cell.angle_gamma   90.00
#
_symmetry.space_group_name_H-M   'P 1'
#
loop_
_entity.id
_entity.type
_entity.pdbx_description
1 polymer ?
#
loop_
_entity_poly.entity_id
_entity_poly.type
_entity_poly.pdbx_seq_one_letter_code
_entity_poly.pdbx_strand_id
1 'polypeptide(L)'
;MTTTFKIIRGYYLTGVGQEPSAYYFKIRDDFPEFETLKSGDVALTFYQNGEAITSLPALIRIDGVIEAEKQVLEFLQSEKKDHLPMLPLVALYEQFDPLQFNTVMEVFDNLKAEIKRLAKVNYVQGDLFDFMQEGEG
;
A
#
# COMPACT_ATOMS: atom_id res chain seq x y z
N MET A 1 16.23 16.00 -24.79
CA MET A 1 15.09 16.51 -24.00
C MET A 1 15.33 16.12 -22.56
N THR A 2 15.28 17.08 -21.64
CA THR A 2 15.43 16.83 -20.20
C THR A 2 14.10 16.32 -19.68
N THR A 3 14.05 15.08 -19.17
CA THR A 3 12.83 14.52 -18.57
C THR A 3 12.49 15.28 -17.29
N THR A 4 11.28 15.83 -17.22
CA THR A 4 10.77 16.46 -15.99
C THR A 4 10.10 15.40 -15.11
N PHE A 5 10.28 15.51 -13.79
CA PHE A 5 9.68 14.61 -12.81
C PHE A 5 8.86 15.39 -11.79
N LYS A 6 7.81 14.75 -11.28
CA LYS A 6 7.11 15.14 -10.03
C LYS A 6 7.18 13.99 -9.04
N ILE A 7 7.32 14.31 -7.76
CA ILE A 7 7.27 13.31 -6.68
C ILE A 7 5.91 13.37 -6.02
N ILE A 8 5.26 12.23 -5.91
CA ILE A 8 3.91 12.12 -5.38
C ILE A 8 3.99 11.51 -4.00
N ARG A 9 3.45 12.20 -3.00
CA ARG A 9 3.29 11.69 -1.64
C ARG A 9 1.87 11.14 -1.50
N GLY A 10 1.74 9.90 -1.05
CA GLY A 10 0.44 9.27 -0.89
C GLY A 10 0.40 8.16 0.15
N TYR A 11 -0.80 7.68 0.42
CA TYR A 11 -1.07 6.63 1.40
C TYR A 11 -1.77 5.46 0.74
N TYR A 12 -1.34 4.22 1.01
CA TYR A 12 -2.02 3.05 0.47
C TYR A 12 -3.44 2.92 1.01
N LEU A 13 -4.36 2.54 0.14
CA LEU A 13 -5.74 2.18 0.45
C LEU A 13 -5.85 0.65 0.45
N THR A 14 -6.12 0.07 1.62
CA THR A 14 -6.11 -1.38 1.85
C THR A 14 -7.46 -1.87 2.37
N GLY A 15 -7.64 -3.18 2.47
CA GLY A 15 -8.80 -3.79 3.13
C GLY A 15 -8.92 -3.51 4.63
N VAL A 16 -7.96 -2.81 5.25
CA VAL A 16 -8.05 -2.32 6.63
C VAL A 16 -8.15 -0.79 6.71
N GLY A 17 -8.34 -0.12 5.57
CA GLY A 17 -8.39 1.33 5.46
C GLY A 17 -7.11 1.93 4.90
N GLN A 18 -6.94 3.23 5.13
CA GLN A 18 -5.74 3.95 4.73
C GLN A 18 -4.57 3.61 5.66
N GLU A 19 -3.42 3.27 5.10
CA GLU A 19 -2.21 3.07 5.89
C GLU A 19 -1.76 4.38 6.57
N PRO A 20 -1.15 4.31 7.78
CA PRO A 20 -0.72 5.50 8.50
C PRO A 20 0.56 6.13 7.92
N SER A 21 1.36 5.34 7.21
CA SER A 21 2.64 5.76 6.66
C SER A 21 2.47 6.38 5.28
N ALA A 22 3.12 7.52 5.05
CA ALA A 22 3.19 8.11 3.72
C ALA A 22 4.32 7.45 2.91
N TYR A 23 4.05 7.24 1.63
CA TYR A 23 4.99 6.71 0.65
C TYR A 23 5.19 7.72 -0.48
N TYR A 24 6.33 7.58 -1.17
CA TYR A 24 6.71 8.46 -2.27
C TYR A 24 6.77 7.69 -3.58
N PHE A 25 6.21 8.30 -4.61
CA PHE A 25 6.08 7.78 -5.96
C PHE A 25 6.62 8.81 -6.95
N LYS A 26 6.91 8.38 -8.17
CA LYS A 26 7.51 9.25 -9.18
C LYS A 26 6.74 9.17 -10.49
N ILE A 27 6.39 10.33 -11.03
CA ILE A 27 5.84 10.44 -12.38
C ILE A 27 6.75 11.28 -13.27
N ARG A 28 6.62 11.05 -14.57
CA ARG A 28 7.35 11.73 -15.63
C ARG A 28 6.39 12.58 -16.46
N ASP A 29 6.95 13.52 -17.20
CA ASP A 29 6.23 14.38 -18.15
C ASP A 29 5.41 13.65 -19.23
N ASP A 30 5.67 12.36 -19.46
CA ASP A 30 4.86 11.49 -20.34
C ASP A 30 3.65 10.85 -19.65
N PHE A 31 3.46 11.06 -18.35
CA PHE A 31 2.26 10.62 -17.63
C PHE A 31 1.04 11.46 -18.06
N PRO A 32 -0.08 10.85 -18.50
CA PRO A 32 -1.19 11.59 -19.11
C PRO A 32 -1.74 12.72 -18.24
N GLU A 33 -1.82 12.51 -16.92
CA GLU A 33 -2.35 13.49 -15.96
C GLU A 33 -1.25 14.28 -15.24
N PHE A 34 -0.04 14.39 -15.81
CA PHE A 34 1.12 15.03 -15.16
C PHE A 34 0.83 16.46 -14.68
N GLU A 35 0.04 17.24 -15.45
CA GLU A 35 -0.31 18.62 -15.10
C GLU A 35 -1.59 18.75 -14.27
N THR A 36 -2.42 17.72 -14.24
CA THR A 36 -3.77 17.80 -13.65
C THR A 36 -3.91 17.04 -12.33
N LEU A 37 -2.99 16.13 -12.01
CA LEU A 37 -3.08 15.38 -10.76
C LEU A 37 -2.93 16.29 -9.53
N LYS A 38 -3.67 15.98 -8.47
CA LYS A 38 -3.73 16.80 -7.26
C LYS A 38 -3.98 15.97 -6.01
N SER A 39 -3.80 16.59 -4.85
CA SER A 39 -4.20 16.03 -3.56
C SER A 39 -5.68 15.64 -3.56
N GLY A 40 -5.97 14.46 -2.99
CA GLY A 40 -7.30 13.87 -2.96
C GLY A 40 -7.57 12.86 -4.08
N ASP A 41 -6.83 12.92 -5.18
CA ASP A 41 -6.95 11.93 -6.27
C ASP A 41 -6.55 10.54 -5.78
N VAL A 42 -7.10 9.51 -6.42
CA VAL A 42 -6.68 8.12 -6.22
C VAL A 42 -5.87 7.69 -7.43
N ALA A 43 -4.73 7.06 -7.19
CA ALA A 43 -3.87 6.56 -8.26
C ALA A 43 -3.62 5.06 -8.11
N LEU A 44 -3.43 4.40 -9.24
CA LEU A 44 -3.00 3.01 -9.34
C LEU A 44 -1.48 2.95 -9.41
N THR A 45 -0.89 2.05 -8.64
CA THR A 45 0.55 1.75 -8.61
C THR A 45 0.76 0.29 -8.17
N PHE A 46 1.96 -0.06 -7.70
CA PHE A 46 2.27 -1.34 -7.08
C PHE A 46 2.44 -1.20 -5.57
N TYR A 47 2.28 -2.29 -4.82
CA TYR A 47 2.47 -2.24 -3.38
C TYR A 47 3.96 -2.30 -3.00
N GLN A 48 4.37 -1.41 -2.10
CA GLN A 48 5.68 -1.40 -1.48
C GLN A 48 5.53 -1.25 0.03
N ASN A 49 6.47 -1.81 0.79
CA ASN A 49 6.65 -1.50 2.20
C ASN A 49 8.12 -1.10 2.45
N GLY A 50 8.51 -0.93 3.71
CA GLY A 50 9.89 -0.55 4.06
C GLY A 50 10.96 -1.60 3.72
N GLU A 51 10.57 -2.79 3.27
CA GLU A 51 11.47 -3.92 3.04
C GLU A 51 11.47 -4.41 1.58
N ALA A 52 10.35 -4.29 0.87
CA ALA A 52 10.17 -4.87 -0.46
C ALA A 52 9.19 -4.08 -1.34
N ILE A 53 9.46 -4.13 -2.64
CA ILE A 53 8.52 -3.80 -3.71
C ILE A 53 7.91 -5.10 -4.22
N THR A 54 6.59 -5.13 -4.40
CA THR A 54 5.86 -6.31 -4.89
C THR A 54 5.23 -6.03 -6.25
N SER A 55 4.85 -7.09 -6.97
CA SER A 55 4.08 -6.98 -8.22
C SER A 55 2.57 -6.81 -8.01
N LEU A 56 2.11 -6.71 -6.76
CA LEU A 56 0.70 -6.55 -6.45
C LEU A 56 0.23 -5.15 -6.84
N PRO A 57 -0.87 -5.00 -7.60
CA PRO A 57 -1.45 -3.70 -7.85
C PRO A 57 -1.98 -3.10 -6.54
N ALA A 58 -1.87 -1.79 -6.41
CA ALA A 58 -2.28 -1.06 -5.22
C ALA A 58 -2.88 0.29 -5.57
N LEU A 59 -3.85 0.72 -4.77
CA LEU A 59 -4.41 2.06 -4.83
C LEU A 59 -3.75 2.93 -3.76
N ILE A 60 -3.46 4.17 -4.11
CA ILE A 60 -3.02 5.19 -3.17
C ILE A 60 -3.95 6.39 -3.21
N ARG A 61 -4.19 7.00 -2.06
CA ARG A 61 -4.72 8.36 -1.99
C ARG A 61 -3.56 9.33 -2.05
N ILE A 62 -3.58 10.25 -3.00
CA ILE A 62 -2.57 11.31 -3.13
C ILE A 62 -2.82 12.35 -2.03
N ASP A 63 -1.78 12.65 -1.27
CA ASP A 63 -1.79 13.69 -0.24
C ASP A 63 -1.06 14.95 -0.70
N GLY A 64 -0.02 14.81 -1.53
CA GLY A 64 0.73 15.96 -2.04
C GLY A 64 1.49 15.67 -3.33
N VAL A 65 1.69 16.74 -4.11
CA VAL A 65 2.48 16.74 -5.35
C VAL A 65 3.66 17.68 -5.14
N ILE A 66 4.88 17.14 -5.27
CA ILE A 66 6.14 17.86 -5.06
C ILE A 66 6.74 18.18 -6.42
N GLU A 67 6.80 19.47 -6.73
CA GLU A 67 7.24 19.98 -8.04
C GLU A 67 8.47 20.89 -7.93
N ALA A 68 8.80 21.36 -6.72
CA ALA A 68 9.94 22.24 -6.51
C ALA A 68 11.25 21.54 -6.89
N GLU A 69 11.96 22.09 -7.87
CA GLU A 69 13.14 21.48 -8.51
C GLU A 69 14.15 20.95 -7.48
N LYS A 70 14.48 21.76 -6.47
CA LYS A 70 15.41 21.36 -5.40
C LYS A 70 14.94 20.12 -4.65
N GLN A 71 13.67 20.06 -4.26
CA GLN A 71 13.11 18.92 -3.52
C GLN A 71 13.05 17.67 -4.41
N VAL A 72 12.58 17.82 -5.65
CA VAL A 72 12.57 16.71 -6.62
C VAL A 72 13.98 16.14 -6.82
N LEU A 73 14.98 17.01 -6.96
CA LEU A 73 16.38 16.58 -7.10
C LEU A 73 16.89 15.81 -5.88
N GLU A 74 16.53 16.22 -4.66
CA GLU A 74 16.90 15.50 -3.43
C GLU A 74 16.34 14.07 -3.43
N PHE A 75 15.08 13.88 -3.82
CA PHE A 75 14.48 12.54 -3.96
C PHE A 75 15.14 11.70 -5.06
N LEU A 76 15.45 12.30 -6.22
CA LEU A 76 16.13 11.58 -7.30
C LEU A 76 17.56 11.18 -6.92
N GLN A 77 18.22 11.96 -6.07
CA GLN A 77 19.53 11.63 -5.53
C GLN A 77 19.45 10.51 -4.48
N SER A 78 18.41 10.48 -3.63
CA SER A 78 18.21 9.39 -2.67
C SER A 78 17.96 8.06 -3.37
N GLU A 79 17.13 8.03 -4.43
CA GLU A 79 16.95 6.80 -5.23
C GLU A 79 18.26 6.22 -5.76
N LYS A 80 19.15 7.09 -6.26
CA LYS A 80 20.47 6.68 -6.78
C LYS A 80 21.38 6.16 -5.68
N LYS A 81 21.33 6.78 -4.51
CA LYS A 81 22.12 6.40 -3.33
C LYS A 81 21.65 5.06 -2.77
N ASP A 82 20.35 4.85 -2.70
CA ASP A 82 19.74 3.68 -2.07
C ASP A 82 19.57 2.51 -3.06
N HIS A 83 19.89 2.73 -4.34
CA HIS A 83 19.73 1.77 -5.45
C HIS A 83 18.30 1.22 -5.58
N LEU A 84 17.31 1.98 -5.12
CA LEU A 84 15.90 1.61 -5.11
C LEU A 84 15.08 2.72 -5.76
N PRO A 85 14.37 2.46 -6.86
CA PRO A 85 13.51 3.46 -7.47
C PRO A 85 12.23 3.65 -6.65
N MET A 86 11.75 4.89 -6.56
CA MET A 86 10.36 5.16 -6.21
C MET A 86 9.46 4.54 -7.27
N LEU A 87 8.35 3.98 -6.81
CA LEU A 87 7.38 3.35 -7.70
C LEU A 87 6.74 4.37 -8.65
N PRO A 88 6.47 3.99 -9.92
CA PRO A 88 5.71 4.81 -10.82
C PRO A 88 4.22 4.78 -10.50
N LEU A 89 3.49 5.81 -10.91
CA LEU A 89 2.04 5.71 -11.05
C LEU A 89 1.71 5.09 -12.41
N VAL A 90 0.70 4.22 -12.42
CA VAL A 90 0.20 3.54 -13.63
C VAL A 90 -0.90 4.38 -14.29
N ALA A 91 -1.84 4.88 -13.49
CA ALA A 91 -2.96 5.71 -13.94
C ALA A 91 -3.60 6.43 -12.75
N LEU A 92 -4.37 7.49 -13.01
CA LEU A 92 -5.38 7.95 -12.05
C LEU A 92 -6.61 7.05 -12.09
N TYR A 93 -7.20 6.80 -10.93
CA TYR A 93 -8.40 5.98 -10.75
C TYR A 93 -9.61 6.88 -10.50
N GLU A 94 -10.17 7.41 -11.58
CA GLU A 94 -11.27 8.40 -11.53
C GLU A 94 -12.57 7.86 -10.93
N GLN A 95 -12.78 6.55 -11.02
CA GLN A 95 -14.03 5.87 -10.61
C GLN A 95 -13.98 5.36 -9.16
N PHE A 96 -13.11 5.94 -8.33
CA PHE A 96 -13.03 5.54 -6.93
C PHE A 96 -14.34 5.87 -6.19
N ASP A 97 -15.05 4.83 -5.77
CA ASP A 97 -16.26 4.93 -4.96
C ASP A 97 -15.92 4.63 -3.49
N PRO A 98 -15.97 5.62 -2.58
CA PRO A 98 -15.73 5.41 -1.16
C PRO A 98 -16.68 4.38 -0.52
N LEU A 99 -17.91 4.24 -1.03
CA LEU A 99 -18.86 3.26 -0.51
C LEU A 99 -18.44 1.83 -0.87
N GLN A 100 -17.98 1.60 -2.10
CA GLN A 100 -17.40 0.31 -2.48
C GLN A 100 -16.14 0.01 -1.68
N PHE A 101 -15.31 1.01 -1.40
CA PHE A 101 -14.13 0.83 -0.56
C PHE A 101 -14.51 0.43 0.88
N ASN A 102 -15.56 1.02 1.46
CA ASN A 102 -16.09 0.59 2.75
C ASN A 102 -16.54 -0.88 2.73
N THR A 103 -17.21 -1.32 1.66
CA THR A 103 -17.58 -2.74 1.50
C THR A 103 -16.35 -3.65 1.48
N VAL A 104 -15.25 -3.25 0.83
CA VAL A 104 -13.98 -4.03 0.86
C VAL A 104 -13.48 -4.19 2.30
N MET A 105 -13.53 -3.12 3.10
CA MET A 105 -13.11 -3.18 4.50
C MET A 105 -14.00 -4.10 5.34
N GLU A 106 -15.32 -4.00 5.19
CA GLU A 106 -16.28 -4.86 5.89
C GLU A 106 -16.11 -6.34 5.53
N VAL A 107 -15.91 -6.65 4.24
CA VAL A 107 -15.65 -8.02 3.78
C VAL A 107 -14.33 -8.55 4.37
N PHE A 108 -13.29 -7.73 4.44
CA PHE A 108 -12.03 -8.13 5.05
C PHE A 108 -12.13 -8.33 6.57
N ASP A 109 -12.93 -7.53 7.27
CA ASP A 109 -13.24 -7.73 8.69
C ASP A 109 -13.94 -9.07 8.93
N ASN A 110 -14.91 -9.43 8.09
CA ASN A 110 -15.56 -10.74 8.13
C ASN A 110 -14.57 -11.88 7.87
N LEU A 111 -13.70 -11.73 6.87
CA LEU A 111 -12.63 -12.70 6.58
C LEU A 111 -11.69 -12.89 7.79
N LYS A 112 -11.29 -11.80 8.47
CA LYS A 112 -10.48 -11.89 9.69
C LYS A 112 -11.19 -12.68 10.80
N ALA A 113 -12.50 -12.48 10.97
CA ALA A 113 -13.29 -13.23 11.95
C ALA A 113 -13.34 -14.73 11.59
N GLU A 114 -13.50 -15.05 10.30
CA GLU A 114 -13.49 -16.43 9.82
C GLU A 114 -12.14 -17.12 10.02
N ILE A 115 -11.03 -16.46 9.67
CA ILE A 115 -9.68 -16.98 9.90
C ILE A 115 -9.47 -17.30 11.38
N LYS A 116 -9.87 -16.38 12.29
CA LYS A 116 -9.78 -16.60 13.74
C LYS A 116 -10.61 -17.79 14.20
N ARG A 117 -11.83 -17.95 13.66
CA ARG A 117 -12.71 -19.08 13.98
C ARG A 117 -12.07 -20.40 13.55
N LEU A 118 -11.60 -20.50 12.30
CA LEU A 118 -10.99 -21.73 11.77
C LEU A 118 -9.67 -22.08 12.49
N ALA A 119 -8.84 -21.07 12.81
CA ALA A 119 -7.64 -21.27 13.60
C ALA A 119 -7.95 -21.79 15.02
N LYS A 120 -9.04 -21.31 15.65
CA LYS A 120 -9.51 -21.84 16.94
C LYS A 120 -10.10 -23.24 16.84
N VAL A 121 -10.79 -23.58 15.76
CA VAL A 121 -11.29 -24.95 15.50
C VAL A 121 -10.12 -25.94 15.43
N ASN A 122 -8.99 -25.54 14.84
CA ASN A 122 -7.75 -26.34 14.89
C ASN A 122 -7.12 -26.44 16.30
N TYR A 123 -7.41 -25.50 17.21
CA TYR A 123 -6.93 -25.56 18.60
C TYR A 123 -7.85 -26.39 19.50
N VAL A 124 -9.12 -26.59 19.13
CA VAL A 124 -10.10 -27.40 19.89
C VAL A 124 -10.16 -28.85 19.40
N GLN A 125 -9.57 -29.17 18.24
CA GLN A 125 -9.35 -30.54 17.79
C GLN A 125 -7.90 -30.99 18.02
N GLY A 126 -7.37 -30.62 19.18
CA GLY A 126 -6.09 -31.07 19.68
C GLY A 126 -6.14 -31.15 21.20
N ASP A 127 -6.70 -32.25 21.72
CA ASP A 127 -6.20 -32.88 22.96
C ASP A 127 -4.74 -33.35 22.74
N LEU A 128 -3.89 -32.44 22.29
CA LEU A 128 -2.46 -32.62 22.08
C LEU A 128 -1.68 -32.29 23.37
N PHE A 129 -2.38 -32.15 24.50
CA PHE A 129 -1.82 -32.03 25.85
C PHE A 129 -2.45 -33.00 26.87
N ASP A 130 -3.14 -34.06 26.43
CA ASP A 130 -3.44 -35.21 27.30
C ASP A 130 -2.20 -36.07 27.62
N PHE A 131 -1.03 -35.75 27.06
CA PHE A 131 0.23 -36.44 27.36
C PHE A 131 1.06 -35.80 28.48
N MET A 132 0.57 -34.73 29.14
CA MET A 132 1.30 -34.07 30.25
C MET A 132 0.70 -34.33 31.64
N GLN A 133 -0.35 -35.15 31.75
CA GLN A 133 -0.85 -35.63 33.04
C GLN A 133 -1.00 -37.15 33.01
N GLU A 134 0.08 -37.87 33.32
CA GLU A 134 0.04 -39.11 34.11
C GLU A 134 1.48 -39.62 34.30
N GLY A 135 2.04 -39.41 35.50
CA GLY A 135 3.34 -39.98 35.85
C GLY A 135 4.12 -39.31 36.99
N GLU A 136 3.47 -38.76 38.02
CA GLU A 136 4.07 -38.77 39.36
C GLU A 136 3.70 -40.11 40.02
N GLY A 137 4.69 -40.95 40.25
CA GLY A 137 4.58 -42.25 40.93
C GLY A 137 5.95 -42.86 41.19
#